data_AF-A0A1H2SV50-F1
#
_entry.id   AF-A0A1H2SV50-F1
#
_cell.length_a   1.000
_cell.length_b   1.000
_cell.length_c   1.000
_cell.angle_alpha   90.00
_cell.angle_beta   90.00
_cell.angle_gamma   90.00
#
_symmetry.space_group_name_H-M   'P 1'
#
loop_
_entity.id
_entity.type
_entity.pdbx_description
1 polymer ?
#
loop_
_entity_poly.entity_id
_entity_poly.type
_entity_poly.pdbx_seq_one_letter_code
_entity_poly.pdbx_strand_id
1 'polypeptide(L)'
;MSTETTVVDEASVFADISGMLRDLLEEYGLDDTEITMDTKFHDDLELESIDLVALSGSLRDRYGETINFAQFIADKELGEIMAMTVGELVLFVVKSLS
;
A
#
# COMPACT_ATOMS: atom_id res chain seq x y z
N MET A 1 -15.98 -20.90 -20.43
CA MET A 1 -15.80 -20.61 -19.01
C MET A 1 -15.90 -19.12 -18.82
N SER A 2 -16.47 -18.71 -17.69
CA SER A 2 -17.09 -17.42 -17.42
C SER A 2 -16.16 -16.22 -17.63
N THR A 3 -16.76 -15.14 -18.10
CA THR A 3 -16.20 -13.79 -18.13
C THR A 3 -15.83 -13.35 -16.72
N GLU A 4 -14.54 -13.35 -16.38
CA GLU A 4 -14.06 -12.67 -15.17
C GLU A 4 -13.92 -11.19 -15.51
N THR A 5 -15.00 -10.45 -15.27
CA THR A 5 -14.93 -9.00 -15.16
C THR A 5 -13.95 -8.71 -14.04
N THR A 6 -12.73 -8.26 -14.36
CA THR A 6 -11.72 -7.83 -13.40
C THR A 6 -12.22 -6.54 -12.74
N VAL A 7 -13.17 -6.65 -11.84
CA VAL A 7 -13.42 -5.61 -10.84
C VAL A 7 -12.22 -5.65 -9.92
N VAL A 8 -11.48 -4.54 -9.85
CA VAL A 8 -10.43 -4.39 -8.85
C VAL A 8 -11.13 -4.41 -7.49
N ASP A 9 -11.04 -5.55 -6.80
CA ASP A 9 -11.61 -5.72 -5.47
C ASP A 9 -10.57 -5.47 -4.37
N GLU A 10 -11.06 -5.15 -3.19
CA GLU A 10 -10.24 -4.79 -2.01
C GLU A 10 -9.25 -5.90 -1.64
N ALA A 11 -9.66 -7.17 -1.79
CA ALA A 11 -8.83 -8.32 -1.46
C ALA A 11 -7.65 -8.46 -2.42
N SER A 12 -7.86 -8.24 -3.71
CA SER A 12 -6.81 -8.26 -4.74
C SER A 12 -5.81 -7.12 -4.53
N VAL A 13 -6.30 -5.92 -4.24
CA VAL A 13 -5.44 -4.76 -3.95
C VAL A 13 -4.65 -4.96 -2.66
N PHE A 14 -5.28 -5.52 -1.63
CA PHE A 14 -4.59 -5.87 -0.39
C PHE A 14 -3.49 -6.91 -0.60
N ALA A 15 -3.74 -7.94 -1.40
CA ALA A 15 -2.73 -8.95 -1.73
C ALA A 15 -1.53 -8.33 -2.46
N ASP A 16 -1.78 -7.46 -3.44
CA ASP A 16 -0.73 -6.76 -4.19
C ASP A 16 0.09 -5.84 -3.27
N ILE A 17 -0.56 -5.01 -2.45
CA ILE A 17 0.15 -4.12 -1.51
C ILE A 17 0.94 -4.93 -0.47
N SER A 18 0.36 -6.00 0.07
CA SER A 18 1.06 -6.88 1.00
C SER A 18 2.29 -7.53 0.38
N GLY A 19 2.24 -7.85 -0.92
CA GLY A 19 3.42 -8.31 -1.67
C GLY A 19 4.50 -7.24 -1.74
N MET A 20 4.15 -6.03 -2.17
CA MET A 20 5.11 -4.91 -2.26
C MET A 20 5.73 -4.58 -0.90
N LEU A 21 4.95 -4.64 0.18
CA LEU A 21 5.46 -4.40 1.54
C LEU A 21 6.42 -5.49 1.98
N ARG A 22 6.15 -6.77 1.66
CA ARG A 22 7.09 -7.86 1.96
C ARG A 22 8.41 -7.71 1.22
N ASP A 23 8.36 -7.28 -0.04
CA ASP A 23 9.57 -7.02 -0.83
C ASP A 23 10.44 -5.92 -0.18
N LEU A 24 9.81 -4.87 0.37
CA LEU A 24 10.53 -3.82 1.11
C LEU A 24 11.09 -4.35 2.45
N LEU A 25 10.31 -5.17 3.16
CA LEU A 25 10.69 -5.75 4.45
C LEU A 25 11.77 -6.84 4.34
N GLU A 26 11.93 -7.47 3.18
CA GLU A 26 12.96 -8.48 2.91
C GLU A 26 14.36 -7.90 3.15
N GLU A 27 14.60 -6.64 2.80
CA GLU A 27 15.90 -5.97 3.03
C GLU A 27 16.25 -5.85 4.53
N TYR A 28 15.23 -5.88 5.39
CA TYR A 28 15.35 -5.83 6.85
C TYR A 28 15.23 -7.21 7.51
N GLY A 29 14.99 -8.28 6.73
CA GLY A 29 14.73 -9.64 7.24
C GLY A 29 13.40 -9.76 7.99
N LEU A 30 12.40 -8.97 7.60
CA LEU A 30 11.06 -8.88 8.22
C LEU A 30 9.95 -9.34 7.26
N ASP A 31 10.27 -10.11 6.22
CA ASP A 31 9.34 -10.60 5.20
C ASP A 31 8.25 -11.56 5.74
N ASP A 32 8.52 -12.21 6.88
CA ASP A 32 7.58 -13.07 7.61
C ASP A 32 6.59 -12.27 8.50
N THR A 33 6.67 -10.93 8.52
CA THR A 33 5.78 -10.09 9.33
C THR A 33 4.31 -10.26 8.90
N GLU A 34 3.42 -10.41 9.88
CA GLU A 34 1.98 -10.48 9.61
C GLU A 34 1.45 -9.10 9.20
N ILE A 35 1.00 -9.01 7.94
CA ILE A 35 0.38 -7.81 7.37
C ILE A 35 -1.14 -8.02 7.34
N THR A 36 -1.86 -7.07 7.92
CA THR A 36 -3.33 -7.01 7.97
C THR A 36 -3.80 -5.62 7.55
N MET A 37 -5.12 -5.41 7.42
CA MET A 37 -5.68 -4.09 7.10
C MET A 37 -5.42 -3.04 8.18
N ASP A 38 -5.25 -3.48 9.44
CA ASP A 38 -5.01 -2.60 10.59
C ASP A 38 -3.53 -2.34 10.84
N THR A 39 -2.64 -3.06 10.13
CA THR A 39 -1.18 -2.89 10.24
C THR A 39 -0.78 -1.48 9.84
N LYS A 40 -0.02 -0.82 10.70
CA LYS A 40 0.47 0.54 10.53
C LYS A 40 1.84 0.56 9.85
N PHE A 41 2.02 1.53 8.95
CA PHE A 41 3.27 1.70 8.22
C PHE A 41 4.46 2.00 9.13
N HIS A 42 4.31 2.93 10.08
CA HIS A 42 5.43 3.35 10.94
C HIS A 42 5.53 2.52 12.22
N ASP A 43 4.41 2.29 12.91
CA ASP A 43 4.44 1.62 14.22
C ASP A 43 4.69 0.11 14.13
N ASP A 44 4.13 -0.57 13.12
CA ASP A 44 4.17 -2.03 13.01
C ASP A 44 5.21 -2.53 12.00
N LEU A 45 5.40 -1.80 10.89
CA LEU A 45 6.34 -2.16 9.82
C LEU A 45 7.65 -1.37 9.88
N GLU A 46 7.76 -0.40 10.79
CA GLU A 46 8.94 0.47 10.96
C GLU A 46 9.43 1.13 9.66
N LEU A 47 8.52 1.37 8.71
CA LEU A 47 8.87 1.92 7.40
C LEU A 47 9.33 3.37 7.53
N GLU A 48 10.44 3.66 6.87
CA GLU A 48 10.99 5.00 6.78
C GLU A 48 10.34 5.79 5.62
N SER A 49 10.54 7.11 5.63
CA SER A 49 10.09 7.99 4.55
C SER A 49 10.60 7.57 3.16
N ILE A 50 11.78 6.93 3.10
CA ILE A 50 12.35 6.44 1.84
C ILE A 50 11.61 5.20 1.32
N ASP A 51 11.14 4.34 2.21
CA ASP A 51 10.36 3.14 1.85
C ASP A 51 9.00 3.53 1.29
N LEU A 52 8.39 4.61 1.82
CA LEU A 52 7.16 5.16 1.26
C LEU A 52 7.36 5.69 -0.17
N VAL A 53 8.55 6.24 -0.48
CA VAL A 53 8.89 6.66 -1.85
C VAL A 53 9.07 5.44 -2.76
N ALA A 54 9.73 4.38 -2.28
CA ALA A 54 9.87 3.13 -3.01
C ALA A 54 8.50 2.48 -3.29
N LEU A 55 7.63 2.40 -2.28
CA LEU A 55 6.27 1.92 -2.40
C LEU A 55 5.45 2.75 -3.39
N SER A 56 5.58 4.07 -3.38
CA SER A 56 4.95 4.96 -4.37
C SER A 56 5.34 4.58 -5.81
N GLY A 57 6.60 4.21 -6.02
CA GLY A 57 7.10 3.67 -7.29
C GLY A 57 6.39 2.36 -7.67
N SER A 58 6.40 1.38 -6.77
CA SER A 58 5.77 0.07 -6.99
C SER A 58 4.27 0.17 -7.28
N LEU A 59 3.56 1.07 -6.58
CA LEU A 59 2.14 1.35 -6.83
C LEU A 59 1.90 1.91 -8.23
N ARG A 60 2.73 2.87 -8.67
CA ARG A 60 2.64 3.45 -10.03
C ARG A 60 2.98 2.42 -11.10
N ASP A 61 3.97 1.57 -10.88
CA ASP A 61 4.33 0.52 -11.82
C ASP A 61 3.22 -0.53 -11.97
N ARG A 62 2.53 -0.85 -10.87
CA ARG A 62 1.43 -1.84 -10.85
C ARG A 62 0.10 -1.32 -11.37
N TYR A 63 -0.29 -0.10 -10.99
CA TYR A 63 -1.62 0.46 -11.21
C TYR A 63 -1.64 1.67 -12.16
N GLY A 64 -0.49 2.20 -12.54
CA GLY A 64 -0.35 3.35 -13.44
C GLY A 64 -0.39 4.71 -12.74
N GLU A 65 -0.42 5.78 -13.53
CA GLU A 65 -0.33 7.16 -13.05
C GLU A 65 -1.60 7.67 -12.33
N THR A 66 -2.68 6.88 -12.32
CA THR A 66 -3.89 7.17 -11.55
C THR A 66 -3.65 7.11 -10.05
N ILE A 67 -2.66 6.32 -9.61
CA ILE A 67 -2.28 6.22 -8.21
C ILE A 67 -1.18 7.23 -7.89
N ASN A 68 -1.57 8.34 -7.27
CA ASN A 68 -0.64 9.36 -6.78
C ASN A 68 -0.50 9.28 -5.26
N PHE A 69 0.26 8.28 -4.79
CA PHE A 69 0.48 8.06 -3.36
C PHE A 69 1.20 9.24 -2.69
N ALA A 70 2.14 9.88 -3.39
CA ALA A 70 2.82 11.07 -2.87
C ALA A 70 1.85 12.21 -2.56
N GLN A 71 0.87 12.46 -3.43
CA GLN A 71 -0.18 13.45 -3.17
C GLN A 71 -1.10 13.02 -2.02
N PHE A 72 -1.49 11.73 -1.97
CA PHE A 72 -2.29 11.20 -0.86
C PHE A 72 -1.63 11.40 0.51
N ILE A 73 -0.32 11.24 0.60
CA ILE A 73 0.46 11.52 1.83
C ILE A 73 0.60 13.03 2.08
N ALA A 74 0.82 13.83 1.03
CA ALA A 74 0.99 15.27 1.16
C ALA A 74 -0.26 16.00 1.68
N ASP A 75 -1.45 15.41 1.47
CA ASP A 75 -2.72 15.94 1.97
C ASP A 75 -2.98 15.60 3.45
N LYS A 76 -2.14 14.78 4.09
CA LYS A 76 -2.27 14.33 5.49
C LYS A 76 -1.40 15.12 6.46
N GLU A 77 -1.86 15.24 7.71
CA GLU A 77 -1.03 15.75 8.79
C GLU A 77 0.00 14.70 9.26
N LEU A 78 1.11 15.13 9.86
CA LEU A 78 2.16 14.20 10.34
C LEU A 78 1.60 13.10 11.26
N GLY A 79 0.66 13.43 12.14
CA GLY A 79 0.03 12.44 13.02
C GLY A 79 -0.77 11.39 12.25
N GLU A 80 -1.41 11.76 11.14
CA GLU A 80 -2.15 10.86 10.27
C GLU A 80 -1.22 10.01 9.41
N ILE A 81 -0.07 10.55 8.99
CA ILE A 81 0.96 9.79 8.26
C ILE A 81 1.55 8.70 9.17
N MET A 82 1.87 9.03 10.41
CA MET A 82 2.40 8.07 11.40
C MET A 82 1.38 6.98 11.75
N ALA A 83 0.10 7.34 11.81
CA ALA A 83 -0.99 6.41 12.13
C ALA A 83 -1.54 5.64 10.92
N MET A 84 -1.00 5.88 9.72
CA MET A 84 -1.54 5.34 8.48
C MET A 84 -1.50 3.82 8.48
N THR A 85 -2.59 3.19 8.05
CA THR A 85 -2.69 1.72 7.94
C THR A 85 -2.67 1.22 6.50
N VAL A 86 -2.32 -0.05 6.32
CA VAL A 86 -2.39 -0.76 5.03
C VAL A 86 -3.80 -0.67 4.44
N GLY A 87 -4.83 -0.80 5.28
CA GLY A 87 -6.22 -0.72 4.84
C GLY A 87 -6.60 0.65 4.26
N GLU A 88 -6.09 1.74 4.82
CA GLU A 88 -6.31 3.07 4.23
C GLU A 88 -5.71 3.18 2.82
N LEU A 89 -4.51 2.64 2.60
CA LEU A 89 -3.88 2.62 1.29
C LEU A 89 -4.67 1.75 0.31
N VAL A 90 -5.11 0.56 0.73
CA VAL A 90 -5.96 -0.32 -0.08
C VAL A 90 -7.21 0.40 -0.54
N LEU A 91 -7.94 1.04 0.40
CA LEU A 91 -9.16 1.78 0.09
C LEU A 91 -8.90 2.97 -0.83
N PHE A 92 -7.76 3.66 -0.68
CA PHE A 92 -7.34 4.72 -1.59
C PHE A 92 -7.13 4.19 -3.02
N VAL A 93 -6.44 3.06 -3.18
CA VAL A 93 -6.19 2.46 -4.49
C VAL A 93 -7.47 1.98 -5.15
N VAL A 94 -8.34 1.25 -4.42
CA VAL A 94 -9.64 0.80 -4.93
C VAL A 94 -10.50 1.97 -5.41
N LYS A 95 -10.57 3.05 -4.61
CA LYS A 95 -11.33 4.26 -4.98
C LYS A 95 -10.76 4.96 -6.20
N SER A 96 -9.43 4.98 -6.35
CA SER A 96 -8.75 5.63 -7.48
C SER A 96 -8.90 4.85 -8.80
N LEU A 97 -9.25 3.56 -8.72
CA LEU A 97 -9.43 2.66 -9.87
C LEU A 97 -10.90 2.42 -10.25
N SER A 98 -11.83 2.98 -9.48
CA SER A 98 -13.29 2.93 -9.72
C SER A 98 -13.74 4.05 -10.65
#